data_AF-A7VMZ0-F1
#
_entry.id   AF-A7VMZ0-F1
#
_cell.length_a   1.000
_cell.length_b   1.000
_cell.length_c   1.000
_cell.angle_alpha   90.00
_cell.angle_beta   90.00
_cell.angle_gamma   90.00
#
_symmetry.space_group_name_H-M   'P 1'
#
loop_
_entity.id
_entity.type
_entity.pdbx_description
1 polymer ?
#
loop_
_entity_poly.entity_id
_entity_poly.type
_entity_poly.pdbx_seq_one_letter_code
_entity_poly.pdbx_strand_id
1 'polypeptide(L)'
;ASPKAAPKVFEEKAMIETPPPTEEDEEIIKAVVAGTIPSYSLESKLGDCKRAASIRREALQRVTGKSLEGLPLEGFDYESILGQCCEMPVGYITIPVGIAGPLMLDGREFSVPMATTEGCLVASTNRGLQS
;
A
#
# COMPACT_ATOMS: atom_id res chain seq x y z
N ALA A 1 13.96 0.24 -39.20
CA ALA A 1 13.43 1.09 -38.11
C ALA A 1 12.39 0.27 -37.36
N SER A 2 12.67 -0.09 -36.11
CA SER A 2 11.70 -0.82 -35.27
C SER A 2 10.57 0.14 -34.89
N PRO A 3 9.29 -0.31 -34.89
CA PRO A 3 8.20 0.55 -34.45
C PRO A 3 8.39 0.86 -32.97
N LYS A 4 8.46 2.16 -32.63
CA LYS A 4 8.39 2.63 -31.24
C LYS A 4 7.02 2.22 -30.71
N ALA A 5 7.00 1.36 -29.69
CA ALA A 5 5.79 1.05 -28.96
C ALA A 5 5.21 2.36 -28.41
N ALA A 6 3.95 2.64 -28.75
CA ALA A 6 3.21 3.76 -28.18
C ALA A 6 3.20 3.62 -26.64
N PRO A 7 3.23 4.73 -25.88
CA PRO A 7 3.05 4.66 -24.44
C PRO A 7 1.67 4.04 -24.18
N LYS A 8 1.65 2.94 -23.44
CA LYS A 8 0.39 2.41 -22.90
C LYS A 8 -0.13 3.46 -21.94
N VAL A 9 -1.18 4.16 -22.34
CA VAL A 9 -2.00 4.96 -21.43
C VAL A 9 -2.44 3.99 -20.35
N PHE A 10 -1.92 4.16 -19.13
CA PHE A 10 -2.49 3.49 -17.97
C PHE A 10 -3.89 4.06 -17.85
N GLU A 11 -4.89 3.25 -18.21
CA GLU A 11 -6.29 3.59 -17.94
C GLU A 11 -6.41 3.90 -16.46
N GLU A 12 -6.96 5.08 -16.19
CA GLU A 12 -7.27 5.63 -14.88
C GLU A 12 -8.27 4.69 -14.19
N LYS A 13 -7.75 3.67 -13.52
CA LYS A 13 -8.55 2.65 -12.85
C LYS A 13 -9.22 3.33 -11.66
N ALA A 14 -10.56 3.37 -11.72
CA ALA A 14 -11.48 3.96 -10.76
C ALA A 14 -10.88 4.06 -9.35
N MET A 15 -10.58 5.29 -8.93
CA MET A 15 -10.24 5.61 -7.56
C MET A 15 -11.38 5.11 -6.69
N ILE A 16 -11.09 4.21 -5.75
CA ILE A 16 -12.00 3.95 -4.65
C ILE A 16 -11.91 5.22 -3.81
N GLU A 17 -12.82 6.16 -4.04
CA GLU A 17 -12.93 7.36 -3.22
C GLU A 17 -13.13 6.92 -1.77
N THR A 18 -12.21 7.34 -0.91
CA THR A 18 -12.40 7.20 0.52
C THR A 18 -13.55 8.13 0.90
N PRO A 19 -14.57 7.65 1.64
CA PRO A 19 -15.67 8.50 2.05
C PRO A 19 -15.12 9.69 2.85
N PRO A 20 -15.72 10.89 2.70
CA PRO A 20 -15.26 12.06 3.42
C PRO A 20 -15.33 11.83 4.94
N PRO A 21 -14.44 12.48 5.72
CA PRO A 21 -14.46 12.38 7.18
C PRO A 21 -15.81 12.81 7.74
N THR A 22 -16.26 12.12 8.78
CA THR A 22 -17.44 12.56 9.56
C THR A 22 -17.11 13.82 10.36
N GLU A 23 -18.12 14.51 10.91
CA GLU A 23 -17.89 15.67 11.79
C GLU A 23 -17.03 15.31 13.02
N GLU A 24 -17.23 14.12 13.59
CA GLU A 24 -16.40 13.59 14.67
C GLU A 24 -14.95 13.39 14.23
N ASP A 25 -14.74 12.81 13.05
CA ASP A 25 -13.39 12.62 12.50
C ASP A 25 -12.71 13.96 12.27
N GLU A 26 -13.43 14.97 11.79
CA GLU A 26 -12.90 16.32 11.61
C GLU A 26 -12.39 16.95 12.92
N GLU A 27 -13.10 16.76 14.03
CA GLU A 27 -12.64 17.22 15.34
C GLU A 27 -11.37 16.50 15.79
N ILE A 28 -11.32 15.17 15.61
CA ILE A 28 -10.14 14.37 15.95
C ILE A 28 -8.95 14.78 15.06
N ILE A 29 -9.15 14.96 13.75
CA ILE A 29 -8.11 15.42 12.82
C ILE A 29 -7.56 16.76 13.29
N LYS A 30 -8.40 17.74 13.62
CA LYS A 30 -7.97 19.05 14.14
C LYS A 30 -7.16 18.90 15.43
N ALA A 31 -7.59 18.03 16.35
CA ALA A 31 -6.87 17.77 17.59
C ALA A 31 -5.50 17.11 17.36
N VAL A 32 -5.39 16.20 16.40
CA VAL A 32 -4.11 15.58 16.01
C VAL A 32 -3.19 16.62 15.36
N VAL A 33 -3.70 17.45 14.45
CA VAL A 33 -2.94 18.54 13.81
C VAL A 33 -2.45 19.56 14.85
N ALA A 34 -3.27 19.89 15.84
CA ALA A 34 -2.91 20.77 16.95
C ALA A 34 -1.96 20.12 17.97
N GLY A 35 -1.71 18.82 17.88
CA GLY A 35 -0.85 18.06 18.80
C GLY A 35 -1.48 17.76 20.16
N THR A 36 -2.79 18.01 20.35
CA THR A 36 -3.49 17.72 21.61
C THR A 36 -3.82 16.24 21.74
N ILE A 37 -4.05 15.54 20.62
CA ILE A 37 -4.16 14.08 20.56
C ILE A 37 -2.91 13.51 19.89
N PRO A 38 -2.11 12.68 20.57
CA PRO A 38 -0.99 12.00 19.94
C PRO A 38 -1.47 10.98 18.89
N SER A 39 -0.94 11.06 17.67
CA SER A 39 -1.37 10.22 16.55
C SER A 39 -1.18 8.71 16.78
N TYR A 40 -0.16 8.31 17.55
CA TYR A 40 0.08 6.89 17.88
C TYR A 40 -0.98 6.28 18.79
N SER A 41 -1.84 7.11 19.42
CA SER A 41 -2.89 6.65 20.34
C SER A 41 -4.24 6.43 19.66
N LEU A 42 -4.34 6.66 18.36
CA LEU A 42 -5.63 6.65 17.65
C LEU A 42 -6.24 5.24 17.61
N GLU A 43 -5.43 4.20 17.35
CA GLU A 43 -5.91 2.82 17.30
C GLU A 43 -6.54 2.40 18.62
N SER A 44 -5.88 2.68 19.75
CA SER A 44 -6.39 2.31 21.08
C SER A 44 -7.59 3.16 21.53
N LYS A 45 -7.67 4.43 21.12
CA LYS A 45 -8.79 5.32 21.47
C LYS A 45 -10.03 5.08 20.63
N LEU A 46 -9.86 4.76 19.35
CA LEU A 46 -10.97 4.61 18.41
C LEU A 46 -11.47 3.16 18.33
N GLY A 47 -10.62 2.18 18.65
CA GLY A 47 -10.95 0.76 18.52
C GLY A 47 -11.15 0.30 17.08
N ASP A 48 -10.73 1.12 16.11
CA ASP A 48 -10.83 0.88 14.67
C ASP A 48 -9.53 1.37 14.01
N CYS A 49 -8.67 0.44 13.60
CA CYS A 49 -7.34 0.76 13.08
C CYS A 49 -7.42 1.36 11.68
N LYS A 50 -8.41 0.98 10.87
CA LYS A 50 -8.65 1.58 9.56
C LYS A 50 -9.06 3.04 9.69
N ARG A 51 -10.00 3.34 10.59
CA ARG A 51 -10.42 4.72 10.91
C ARG A 51 -9.25 5.52 11.47
N ALA A 52 -8.45 4.94 12.36
CA ALA A 52 -7.23 5.57 12.88
C ALA A 52 -6.23 5.93 11.78
N ALA A 53 -5.99 5.01 10.83
CA ALA A 53 -5.14 5.25 9.67
C ALA A 53 -5.70 6.36 8.76
N SER A 54 -7.01 6.40 8.54
CA SER A 54 -7.70 7.45 7.76
C SER A 54 -7.52 8.84 8.39
N ILE A 55 -7.83 8.97 9.69
CA ILE A 55 -7.67 10.24 10.44
C ILE A 55 -6.21 10.70 10.42
N ARG A 56 -5.27 9.77 10.63
CA ARG A 56 -3.84 10.07 10.60
C ARG A 56 -3.39 10.54 9.23
N ARG A 57 -3.83 9.87 8.18
CA ARG A 57 -3.56 10.23 6.79
C ARG A 57 -4.02 11.67 6.51
N GLU A 58 -5.24 12.02 6.89
CA GLU A 58 -5.77 13.38 6.71
C GLU A 58 -5.01 14.43 7.53
N ALA A 59 -4.72 14.13 8.79
CA ALA A 59 -3.90 15.01 9.61
C ALA A 59 -2.51 15.25 9.00
N LEU A 60 -1.88 14.19 8.47
CA LEU A 60 -0.56 14.28 7.82
C LEU A 60 -0.61 15.13 6.55
N GLN A 61 -1.66 15.03 5.73
CA GLN A 61 -1.85 15.89 4.56
C GLN A 61 -1.97 17.37 4.97
N ARG A 62 -2.74 17.68 6.03
CA ARG A 62 -2.91 19.05 6.54
C ARG A 62 -1.61 19.63 7.11
N VAL A 63 -0.86 18.83 7.86
CA VAL A 63 0.43 19.27 8.46
C VAL A 63 1.48 19.52 7.37
N THR A 64 1.54 18.66 6.36
CA THR A 64 2.60 18.73 5.33
C THR A 64 2.22 19.60 4.13
N GLY A 65 0.93 19.88 3.93
CA GLY A 65 0.41 20.50 2.72
C GLY A 65 0.57 19.65 1.46
N LYS A 66 0.88 18.35 1.60
CA LYS A 66 1.09 17.41 0.49
C LYS A 66 -0.03 16.39 0.43
N SER A 67 -0.48 16.10 -0.79
CA SER A 67 -1.43 15.02 -1.05
C SER A 67 -0.76 13.65 -0.88
N LEU A 68 -1.49 12.70 -0.30
CA LEU A 68 -1.14 11.27 -0.28
C LEU A 68 -1.92 10.48 -1.33
N GLU A 69 -2.52 11.17 -2.30
CA GLU A 69 -3.13 10.57 -3.49
C GLU A 69 -2.17 9.55 -4.13
N GLY A 70 -2.71 8.39 -4.52
CA GLY A 70 -1.93 7.27 -5.03
C GLY A 70 -1.38 6.32 -3.96
N LEU A 71 -1.49 6.63 -2.67
CA LEU A 71 -1.30 5.67 -1.57
C LEU A 71 -2.66 5.07 -1.17
N PRO A 72 -2.96 3.80 -1.48
CA PRO A 72 -4.21 3.16 -1.08
C PRO A 72 -4.42 3.12 0.43
N LEU A 73 -5.69 3.20 0.83
CA LEU A 73 -6.15 3.00 2.20
C LEU A 73 -7.11 1.80 2.30
N GLU A 74 -8.00 1.64 1.33
CA GLU A 74 -9.04 0.62 1.29
C GLU A 74 -8.51 -0.77 0.92
N GLY A 75 -9.15 -1.83 1.43
CA GLY A 75 -8.83 -3.21 1.03
C GLY A 75 -7.65 -3.86 1.76
N PHE A 76 -7.20 -3.27 2.86
CA PHE A 76 -6.14 -3.80 3.73
C PHE A 76 -6.67 -4.05 5.15
N ASP A 77 -6.23 -5.15 5.77
CA ASP A 77 -6.56 -5.52 7.16
C ASP A 77 -5.57 -4.87 8.13
N TYR A 78 -5.90 -3.68 8.62
CA TYR A 78 -5.03 -2.91 9.52
C TYR A 78 -4.90 -3.54 10.91
N GLU A 79 -5.87 -4.35 11.33
CA GLU A 79 -5.90 -5.03 12.60
C GLU A 79 -4.83 -6.12 12.64
N SER A 80 -4.55 -6.76 11.50
CA SER A 80 -3.51 -7.79 11.38
C SER A 80 -2.09 -7.27 11.63
N ILE A 81 -1.83 -5.98 11.44
CA ILE A 81 -0.50 -5.37 11.59
C ILE A 81 -0.28 -4.70 12.94
N LEU A 82 -1.35 -4.45 13.70
CA LEU A 82 -1.30 -3.72 14.96
C LEU A 82 -0.37 -4.40 15.97
N GLY A 83 0.69 -3.69 16.36
CA GLY A 83 1.67 -4.19 17.34
C GLY A 83 2.52 -5.36 16.85
N GLN A 84 2.57 -5.59 15.53
CA GLN A 84 3.36 -6.67 14.93
C GLN A 84 4.46 -6.13 14.01
N CYS A 85 4.10 -5.47 12.91
CA CYS A 85 5.06 -5.15 11.84
C CYS A 85 5.07 -3.68 11.39
N CYS A 86 4.08 -2.87 11.75
CA CYS A 86 4.05 -1.45 11.40
C CYS A 86 3.27 -0.65 12.45
N GLU A 87 3.87 0.45 12.91
CA GLU A 87 3.24 1.44 13.75
C GLU A 87 2.75 2.64 12.92
N MET A 88 1.65 3.26 13.37
CA MET A 88 1.09 4.47 12.77
C MET A 88 0.85 4.41 11.25
N PRO A 89 0.13 3.40 10.73
CA PRO A 89 -0.13 3.27 9.29
C PRO A 89 -0.93 4.47 8.74
N VAL A 90 -0.65 4.85 7.49
CA VAL A 90 -1.39 5.89 6.72
C VAL A 90 -1.90 5.37 5.36
N GLY A 91 -1.74 4.07 5.14
CA GLY A 91 -1.99 3.38 3.88
C GLY A 91 -1.00 2.23 3.70
N TYR A 92 -0.97 1.68 2.49
CA TYR A 92 -0.05 0.61 2.11
C TYR A 92 0.37 0.77 0.65
N ILE A 93 1.48 0.14 0.27
CA ILE A 93 1.89 0.06 -1.14
C ILE A 93 1.55 -1.32 -1.72
N THR A 94 1.27 -1.36 -3.01
CA THR A 94 1.18 -2.64 -3.74
C THR A 94 2.46 -2.87 -4.53
N ILE A 95 3.00 -4.07 -4.46
CA ILE A 95 4.18 -4.48 -5.22
C ILE A 95 3.74 -5.56 -6.21
N PRO A 96 4.01 -5.41 -7.52
CA PRO A 96 3.70 -6.46 -8.49
C PRO A 96 4.38 -7.77 -8.12
N VAL A 97 3.63 -8.87 -8.18
CA VAL A 97 4.13 -10.23 -7.93
C VAL A 97 4.03 -11.05 -9.21
N GLY A 98 5.17 -11.55 -9.69
CA GLY A 98 5.25 -12.50 -10.80
C GLY A 98 5.61 -13.91 -10.30
N ILE A 99 5.44 -14.92 -11.15
CA ILE A 99 5.86 -16.30 -10.89
C ILE A 99 7.02 -16.67 -11.82
N ALA A 100 8.08 -17.26 -11.28
CA ALA A 100 9.15 -17.90 -12.03
C ALA A 100 9.18 -19.41 -11.73
N GLY A 101 9.26 -20.27 -12.76
CA GLY A 101 9.39 -21.71 -12.60
C GLY A 101 8.78 -22.56 -13.73
N PRO A 102 8.73 -23.90 -13.54
CA PRO A 102 9.13 -24.60 -12.32
C PRO A 102 10.66 -24.60 -12.11
N LEU A 103 11.11 -24.38 -10.87
CA LEU A 103 12.48 -24.64 -10.42
C LEU A 103 12.56 -26.09 -9.96
N MET A 104 13.44 -26.88 -10.58
CA MET A 104 13.77 -28.23 -10.10
C MET A 104 14.85 -28.16 -9.02
N LEU A 105 14.50 -28.50 -7.78
CA LEU A 105 15.42 -28.54 -6.65
C LEU A 105 15.16 -29.80 -5.82
N ASP A 106 16.21 -30.61 -5.60
CA ASP A 106 16.16 -31.86 -4.82
C ASP A 106 15.05 -32.82 -5.28
N GLY A 107 14.83 -32.90 -6.59
CA GLY A 107 13.81 -33.76 -7.21
C GLY A 107 12.37 -33.26 -7.06
N ARG A 108 12.17 -31.97 -6.72
CA ARG A 108 10.85 -31.35 -6.59
C ARG A 108 10.75 -30.09 -7.44
N GLU A 109 9.56 -29.84 -7.96
CA GLU A 109 9.23 -28.63 -8.73
C GLU A 109 8.69 -27.54 -7.81
N PHE A 110 9.17 -26.31 -8.00
CA PHE A 110 8.72 -25.13 -7.27
C PHE A 110 8.30 -24.00 -8.22
N SER A 111 7.14 -23.39 -7.96
CA SER A 111 6.79 -22.09 -8.52
C SER A 111 7.21 -21.00 -7.54
N VAL A 112 8.10 -20.12 -7.97
CA VAL A 112 8.72 -19.09 -7.11
C VAL A 112 7.97 -17.77 -7.29
N PRO A 113 7.20 -17.30 -6.29
CA PRO A 113 6.63 -15.96 -6.31
C PRO A 113 7.70 -14.91 -6.07
N MET A 114 7.71 -13.86 -6.90
CA MET A 114 8.70 -12.78 -6.85
C MET A 114 7.99 -11.43 -6.87
N ALA A 115 8.11 -10.68 -5.76
CA ALA A 115 7.62 -9.30 -5.66
C ALA A 115 8.71 -8.32 -6.14
N THR A 116 8.49 -7.60 -7.24
CA THR A 116 9.48 -6.68 -7.78
C THR A 116 8.86 -5.60 -8.67
N THR A 117 9.51 -4.44 -8.73
CA THR A 117 9.27 -3.39 -9.71
C THR A 117 10.34 -3.33 -10.80
N GLU A 118 11.38 -4.18 -10.71
CA GLU A 118 12.48 -4.25 -11.68
C GLU A 118 12.03 -4.95 -12.98
N GLY A 119 12.17 -4.23 -14.10
CA GLY A 119 11.87 -4.77 -15.42
C GLY A 119 12.74 -5.97 -15.77
N CYS A 120 12.18 -6.94 -16.50
CA CYS A 120 12.86 -8.15 -16.97
C CYS A 120 13.36 -9.13 -15.89
N LEU A 121 13.38 -8.79 -14.59
CA LEU A 121 13.91 -9.64 -13.53
C LEU A 121 13.22 -11.01 -13.49
N VAL A 122 11.89 -11.04 -13.29
CA VAL A 122 11.10 -12.28 -13.23
C VAL A 122 11.29 -13.12 -14.50
N ALA A 123 11.26 -12.49 -15.67
CA ALA A 123 11.44 -13.19 -16.94
C ALA A 123 12.85 -13.76 -17.11
N SER A 124 13.88 -13.05 -16.64
CA SER A 124 15.26 -13.51 -16.66
C SER A 124 15.47 -14.69 -15.75
N THR A 125 14.99 -14.61 -14.50
CA THR A 125 14.99 -15.71 -13.56
C THR A 125 14.26 -16.91 -14.14
N ASN A 126 13.06 -16.72 -14.71
CA ASN A 126 12.28 -17.80 -15.30
C ASN A 126 13.03 -18.53 -16.43
N ARG A 127 13.75 -17.81 -17.30
CA ARG A 127 14.58 -18.45 -18.34
C ARG A 127 15.72 -19.27 -17.74
N GLY A 128 16.37 -18.77 -16.69
CA GLY A 128 17.45 -19.49 -16.00
C GLY A 128 16.98 -20.73 -15.23
N LEU A 129 15.70 -20.79 -14.83
CA LEU A 129 15.11 -21.96 -14.18
C LEU A 129 14.73 -23.08 -15.19
N GLN A 130 14.54 -22.72 -16.46
CA GLN A 130 14.19 -23.65 -17.53
C GLN A 130 15.41 -24.30 -18.21
N SER A 131 16.60 -23.72 -18.02
CA SER A 131 17.88 -24.23 -18.53
C SER A 131 18.51 -25.22 -17.56
#